data_AF-A0A962K9R0-F1
#
_entry.id   AF-A0A962K9R0-F1
#
_cell.length_a   1.000
_cell.length_b   1.000
_cell.length_c   1.000
_cell.angle_alpha   90.00
_cell.angle_beta   90.00
_cell.angle_gamma   90.00
#
_symmetry.space_group_name_H-M   'P 1'
#
loop_
_entity.id
_entity.type
_entity.pdbx_description
1 polymer ?
#
loop_
_entity_poly.entity_id
_entity_poly.type
_entity_poly.pdbx_seq_one_letter_code
_entity_poly.pdbx_strand_id
1 'polypeptide(L)'
;MRKFFSANHLTGIALAALMLLLTACGQAGDNTDPASQSAATASGTAGGTGYHRINEADPDDPLSAQIYELDNGLRVYLTENHEEPRFYAEIAVRAGSKQDPAAATG
;
A
#
# COMPACT_ATOMS: atom_id res chain seq x y z
N MET A 1 -15.40 -66.82 -35.10
CA MET A 1 -14.41 -66.43 -34.07
C MET A 1 -14.61 -64.95 -33.76
N ARG A 2 -15.30 -64.64 -32.65
CA ARG A 2 -15.53 -63.26 -32.18
C ARG A 2 -14.34 -62.84 -31.32
N LYS A 3 -13.56 -61.85 -31.75
CA LYS A 3 -12.57 -61.18 -30.89
C LYS A 3 -13.25 -60.00 -30.21
N PHE A 4 -13.41 -60.10 -28.90
CA PHE A 4 -13.78 -59.02 -28.00
C PHE A 4 -12.59 -58.06 -27.87
N PHE A 5 -12.77 -56.80 -28.27
CA PHE A 5 -11.91 -55.69 -27.85
C PHE A 5 -12.76 -54.73 -27.01
N SER A 6 -12.28 -54.49 -25.80
CA SER A 6 -12.96 -53.85 -24.68
C SER A 6 -13.25 -52.36 -24.92
N ALA A 7 -14.52 -51.97 -24.77
CA ALA A 7 -15.02 -50.61 -24.93
C ALA A 7 -14.79 -49.68 -23.72
N ASN A 8 -13.85 -50.03 -22.82
CA ASN A 8 -13.64 -49.30 -21.56
C ASN A 8 -12.45 -48.31 -21.57
N HIS A 9 -11.72 -48.20 -22.68
CA HIS A 9 -10.60 -47.25 -22.84
C HIS A 9 -10.96 -46.01 -23.65
N LEU A 10 -12.08 -46.03 -24.39
CA LEU A 10 -12.49 -44.91 -25.25
C LEU A 10 -13.10 -43.74 -24.45
N THR A 11 -13.79 -44.05 -23.35
CA THR A 11 -14.40 -43.06 -22.45
C THR A 11 -13.37 -42.34 -21.56
N GLY A 12 -12.26 -42.99 -21.20
CA GLY A 12 -11.19 -42.38 -20.41
C GLY A 12 -10.38 -41.34 -21.18
N ILE A 13 -10.11 -41.58 -22.47
CA ILE A 13 -9.36 -40.65 -23.32
C ILE A 13 -10.21 -39.41 -23.66
N ALA A 14 -11.52 -39.57 -23.82
CA ALA A 14 -12.44 -38.46 -24.06
C ALA A 14 -12.56 -37.50 -22.86
N LEU A 15 -12.44 -38.00 -21.62
CA LEU A 15 -12.53 -37.18 -20.40
C LEU A 15 -11.22 -36.42 -20.11
N ALA A 16 -10.06 -37.00 -20.42
CA ALA A 16 -8.75 -36.38 -20.23
C ALA A 16 -8.47 -35.24 -21.24
N ALA A 17 -8.97 -35.36 -22.48
CA ALA A 17 -8.83 -34.31 -23.50
C ALA A 17 -9.72 -33.08 -23.24
N LEU A 18 -10.85 -33.25 -22.55
CA LEU A 18 -11.76 -32.15 -22.19
C LEU A 18 -11.25 -31.33 -20.99
N MET A 19 -10.40 -31.91 -20.14
CA MET A 19 -9.75 -31.23 -19.00
C MET A 19 -8.48 -30.46 -19.37
N LEU A 20 -7.91 -30.66 -20.57
CA LEU A 20 -6.68 -29.97 -21.02
C LEU A 20 -6.95 -28.76 -21.93
N LEU A 21 -8.23 -28.46 -22.24
CA LEU A 21 -8.65 -27.36 -23.12
C LEU A 21 -9.18 -26.12 -22.39
N LEU A 22 -9.23 -26.12 -21.04
CA LEU A 22 -9.67 -24.96 -20.25
C LEU A 22 -8.54 -24.09 -19.66
N THR A 23 -7.26 -24.42 -19.89
CA THR A 23 -6.11 -23.67 -19.34
C THR A 23 -5.38 -22.78 -20.35
N ALA A 24 -5.99 -22.46 -21.49
CA ALA A 24 -5.40 -21.56 -22.48
C ALA A 24 -6.38 -20.45 -22.89
N CYS A 25 -6.59 -19.49 -21.99
CA CYS A 25 -7.04 -18.13 -22.33
C CYS A 25 -6.54 -17.11 -21.28
N GLY A 26 -5.66 -16.22 -21.73
CA GLY A 26 -5.64 -14.80 -21.34
C GLY A 26 -4.96 -14.39 -20.04
N GLN A 27 -3.68 -13.98 -20.12
CA GLN A 27 -3.17 -12.90 -19.28
C GLN A 27 -3.65 -11.57 -19.86
N ALA A 28 -4.59 -10.94 -19.17
CA ALA A 28 -4.88 -9.52 -19.33
C ALA A 28 -5.44 -8.99 -18.01
N GLY A 29 -4.58 -8.28 -17.27
CA GLY A 29 -4.94 -7.36 -16.20
C GLY A 29 -5.34 -7.99 -14.87
N ASP A 30 -4.43 -7.92 -13.89
CA ASP A 30 -4.83 -7.42 -12.57
C ASP A 30 -3.63 -6.85 -11.80
N ASN A 31 -3.85 -5.66 -11.27
CA ASN A 31 -2.94 -4.96 -10.37
C ASN A 31 -2.99 -5.64 -9.00
N THR A 32 -1.89 -6.25 -8.56
CA THR A 32 -1.57 -6.36 -7.13
C THR A 32 -0.06 -6.41 -6.94
N ASP A 33 0.42 -5.56 -6.04
CA ASP A 33 1.80 -5.45 -5.57
C ASP A 33 2.44 -6.79 -5.18
N PRO A 34 3.76 -6.90 -5.33
CA PRO A 34 4.56 -7.60 -4.34
C PRO A 34 5.62 -6.67 -3.76
N ALA A 35 5.51 -6.48 -2.46
CA ALA A 35 6.64 -6.08 -1.63
C ALA A 35 7.82 -7.06 -1.80
N SER A 36 9.01 -6.47 -1.82
CA SER A 36 10.35 -7.08 -1.60
C SER A 36 10.96 -7.72 -2.86
N GLN A 37 12.11 -7.30 -3.40
CA GLN A 37 13.30 -6.72 -2.75
C GLN A 37 14.13 -5.91 -3.77
N SER A 38 14.62 -4.76 -3.36
CA SER A 38 16.04 -4.44 -3.56
C SER A 38 16.49 -3.43 -2.53
N ALA A 39 17.11 -3.93 -1.46
CA ALA A 39 18.00 -3.13 -0.65
C ALA A 39 19.24 -2.79 -1.49
N ALA A 40 19.34 -1.54 -1.94
CA ALA A 40 20.60 -0.91 -2.32
C ALA A 40 20.52 0.58 -1.94
N THR A 41 21.44 0.97 -1.07
CA THR A 41 21.71 2.33 -0.61
C THR A 41 22.00 3.31 -1.76
N ALA A 42 21.21 4.38 -1.84
CA ALA A 42 21.57 5.71 -2.33
C ALA A 42 20.56 6.70 -1.69
N SER A 43 20.86 7.34 -0.55
CA SER A 43 21.53 8.66 -0.47
C SER A 43 21.27 9.59 -1.66
N GLY A 44 20.52 10.67 -1.42
CA GLY A 44 20.64 11.93 -2.17
C GLY A 44 19.66 12.13 -3.34
N THR A 45 18.68 13.01 -3.09
CA THR A 45 18.06 13.97 -4.04
C THR A 45 17.86 13.50 -5.49
N ALA A 46 16.71 12.87 -5.74
CA ALA A 46 16.07 12.85 -7.04
C ALA A 46 14.73 13.58 -6.93
N GLY A 47 14.73 14.91 -7.13
CA GLY A 47 13.53 15.76 -7.15
C GLY A 47 12.43 15.33 -6.17
N GLY A 48 12.79 15.19 -4.89
CA GLY A 48 11.97 14.50 -3.89
C GLY A 48 10.66 15.23 -3.65
N THR A 49 9.64 14.49 -3.20
CA THR A 49 8.29 14.99 -2.89
C THR A 49 8.24 16.08 -1.82
N GLY A 50 9.37 16.58 -1.30
CA GLY A 50 9.45 17.60 -0.27
C GLY A 50 9.13 17.08 1.13
N TYR A 51 8.92 15.76 1.26
CA TYR A 51 8.55 15.08 2.49
C TYR A 51 8.88 13.59 2.43
N HIS A 52 9.02 12.96 3.60
CA HIS A 52 9.16 11.52 3.77
C HIS A 52 8.40 11.04 5.02
N ARG A 53 7.91 9.80 5.01
CA ARG A 53 7.23 9.19 6.16
C ARG A 53 8.26 8.75 7.21
N ILE A 54 8.01 9.05 8.48
CA ILE A 54 8.96 8.80 9.59
C ILE A 54 8.48 7.77 10.61
N ASN A 55 7.28 7.21 10.44
CA ASN A 55 6.75 6.13 11.27
C ASN A 55 6.34 4.92 10.45
N GLU A 56 6.40 3.74 11.07
CA GLU A 56 5.80 2.51 10.55
C GLU A 56 4.32 2.44 10.95
N ALA A 57 3.56 1.55 10.30
CA ALA A 57 2.19 1.29 10.71
C ALA A 57 2.17 0.51 12.02
N ASP A 58 1.36 0.96 12.97
CA ASP A 58 1.18 0.32 14.27
C ASP A 58 -0.24 -0.29 14.33
N PRO A 59 -0.39 -1.63 14.45
CA PRO A 59 -1.70 -2.26 14.53
C PRO A 59 -2.48 -1.90 15.80
N ASP A 60 -1.80 -1.40 16.85
CA ASP A 60 -2.41 -1.00 18.10
C ASP A 60 -2.81 0.51 18.11
N ASP A 61 -2.52 1.26 17.03
CA ASP A 61 -2.92 2.66 16.89
C ASP A 61 -4.37 2.78 16.37
N PRO A 62 -5.33 3.20 17.20
CA PRO A 62 -6.74 3.33 16.79
C PRO A 62 -6.96 4.42 15.74
N LEU A 63 -6.03 5.37 15.59
CA LEU A 63 -6.14 6.46 14.63
C LEU A 63 -5.43 6.16 13.30
N SER A 64 -4.59 5.12 13.26
CA SER A 64 -3.74 4.79 12.10
C SER A 64 -2.97 6.01 11.57
N ALA A 65 -2.34 6.76 12.47
CA ALA A 65 -1.69 8.02 12.16
C ALA A 65 -0.45 7.84 11.27
N GLN A 66 -0.39 8.63 10.20
CA GLN A 66 0.76 8.72 9.32
C GLN A 66 1.53 9.99 9.63
N ILE A 67 2.81 9.83 9.96
CA ILE A 67 3.68 10.92 10.37
C ILE A 67 4.72 11.15 9.28
N TYR A 68 4.75 12.37 8.76
CA TYR A 68 5.70 12.80 7.74
C TYR A 68 6.61 13.89 8.28
N GLU A 69 7.86 13.90 7.83
CA GLU A 69 8.77 15.03 8.00
C GLU A 69 8.99 15.69 6.64
N LEU A 70 8.72 17.00 6.60
CA LEU A 70 8.92 17.85 5.44
C LEU A 70 10.39 18.30 5.36
N ASP A 71 10.86 18.70 4.18
CA ASP A 71 12.25 19.15 3.97
C ASP A 71 12.62 20.38 4.82
N ASN A 72 11.63 21.17 5.25
CA ASN A 72 11.83 22.31 6.14
C ASN A 72 11.86 21.93 7.64
N GLY A 73 11.80 20.63 7.96
CA GLY A 73 11.83 20.09 9.32
C GLY A 73 10.49 20.10 10.04
N LEU A 74 9.40 20.52 9.40
CA LEU A 74 8.06 20.41 9.98
C LEU A 74 7.59 18.94 9.98
N ARG A 75 6.83 18.58 11.01
CA ARG A 75 6.18 17.27 11.08
C ARG A 75 4.68 17.41 10.84
N VAL A 76 4.15 16.54 9.99
CA VAL A 76 2.73 16.44 9.67
C VAL A 76 2.20 15.13 10.21
N TYR A 77 1.16 15.21 11.04
CA TYR A 77 0.42 14.06 11.56
C TYR A 77 -0.90 14.00 10.81
N LEU A 78 -1.12 12.94 10.06
CA LEU A 78 -2.28 12.78 9.19
C LEU A 78 -3.05 11.51 9.57
N THR A 79 -4.34 11.66 9.80
CA THR A 79 -5.30 10.57 9.99
C THR A 79 -6.45 10.79 9.02
N GLU A 80 -7.02 9.71 8.51
CA GLU A 80 -8.21 9.77 7.66
C GLU A 80 -9.44 9.45 8.52
N ASN A 81 -10.48 10.29 8.43
CA ASN A 81 -11.75 10.06 9.13
C ASN A 81 -12.90 10.09 8.10
N HIS A 82 -13.67 9.01 8.05
CA HIS A 82 -14.79 8.80 7.12
C HIS A 82 -16.19 9.00 7.76
N GLU A 83 -16.27 9.44 9.01
CA GLU A 83 -17.55 9.63 9.72
C GLU A 83 -18.37 10.78 9.13
N GLU A 84 -17.73 11.90 8.82
CA GLU A 84 -18.35 13.09 8.22
C GLU A 84 -17.39 13.72 7.19
N PRO A 85 -17.87 14.28 6.06
CA PRO A 85 -17.03 14.88 5.03
C PRO A 85 -16.49 16.25 5.48
N ARG A 86 -15.54 16.25 6.41
CA ARG A 86 -14.91 17.44 6.98
C ARG A 86 -13.40 17.34 6.95
N PHE A 87 -12.73 18.43 6.58
CA PHE A 87 -11.31 18.60 6.78
C PHE A 87 -11.06 19.41 8.06
N TYR A 88 -10.11 18.97 8.88
CA TYR A 88 -9.67 19.65 10.09
C TYR A 88 -8.15 19.69 10.13
N ALA A 89 -7.59 20.83 10.50
CA ALA A 89 -6.14 20.99 10.63
C ALA A 89 -5.82 21.97 11.75
N GLU A 90 -4.76 21.65 12.48
CA GLU A 90 -4.13 22.52 13.46
C GLU A 90 -2.65 22.66 13.14
N ILE A 91 -2.10 23.82 13.48
CA ILE A 91 -0.66 24.08 13.36
C ILE A 91 -0.15 24.50 14.73
N ALA A 92 0.56 23.59 15.38
CA ALA A 92 1.24 23.90 16.63
C ALA A 92 2.58 24.60 16.34
N VAL A 93 2.83 25.72 17.00
CA VAL A 93 4.11 26.44 16.96
C VAL A 93 4.77 26.39 18.32
N ARG A 94 6.11 26.26 18.35
CA ARG A 94 6.90 26.31 19.59
C ARG A 94 7.15 27.77 19.99
N ALA A 95 6.08 28.51 20.26
CA ALA A 95 6.12 29.89 20.74
C ALA A 95 4.93 30.16 21.67
N GLY A 96 5.03 31.19 22.51
CA GLY A 96 3.98 31.61 23.42
C GLY A 96 4.36 32.90 24.17
N SER A 97 3.47 33.41 25.02
CA SER A 97 3.64 34.71 25.68
C SER A 97 4.83 34.79 26.65
N LYS A 98 5.36 33.64 27.12
CA LYS A 98 6.60 33.61 27.90
C LYS A 98 7.84 34.02 27.10
N GLN A 99 7.75 33.97 25.78
CA GLN A 99 8.82 34.35 24.86
C GLN A 99 8.67 35.80 24.35
N ASP A 100 7.69 36.55 24.86
CA ASP A 100 7.46 37.93 24.45
C ASP A 100 8.56 38.88 24.96
N PRO A 101 8.96 39.88 24.16
CA PRO A 101 9.86 40.91 24.62
C PRO A 101 9.17 41.78 25.70
N ALA A 102 9.94 42.25 26.68
CA ALA A 102 9.41 43.03 27.80
C ALA A 102 8.63 44.31 27.38
N ALA A 103 8.97 44.87 26.22
CA ALA A 103 8.35 46.09 25.70
C ALA A 103 7.07 45.84 24.86
N ALA A 104 6.70 44.57 24.59
CA ALA A 104 5.51 44.23 23.82
C ALA A 104 4.97 42.86 24.25
N THR A 105 4.11 42.86 25.28
CA THR A 105 3.41 41.67 25.77
C THR A 105 2.04 41.52 25.08
N GLY A 106 1.71 40.31 24.62
CA GLY A 106 0.44 39.96 23.96
C GLY A 106 -0.27 38.77 24.60
#